data_AF-A0AAW3W8Q4-F1
#
_entry.id   AF-A0AAW3W8Q4-F1
#
_cell.length_a   1.000
_cell.length_b   1.000
_cell.length_c   1.000
_cell.angle_alpha   90.00
_cell.angle_beta   90.00
_cell.angle_gamma   90.00
#
_symmetry.space_group_name_H-M   'P 1'
#
loop_
_entity.id
_entity.type
_entity.pdbx_description
1 polymer ?
#
loop_
_entity_poly.entity_id
_entity_poly.type
_entity_poly.pdbx_seq_one_letter_code
_entity_poly.pdbx_strand_id
1 'polypeptide(L)' 'MFNYKGKVTLVTGALSGVGKAYAEELASKGCHVILRARSKEKLDINSFSEVF' A
#
# COMPACT_ATOMS: atom_id res chain seq x y z
N MET A 1 -17.57 3.64 11.62
CA MET A 1 -16.43 3.00 10.92
C MET A 1 -15.93 3.95 9.83
N PHE A 2 -14.62 4.02 9.57
CA PHE A 2 -14.06 4.94 8.57
C PHE A 2 -14.22 4.40 7.14
N ASN A 3 -14.53 5.28 6.17
CA ASN A 3 -14.53 4.96 4.74
C ASN A 3 -13.16 5.28 4.11
N TYR A 4 -12.58 4.28 3.46
CA TYR A 4 -11.24 4.30 2.87
C TYR A 4 -11.27 4.29 1.34
N LYS A 5 -12.39 3.92 0.72
CA LYS A 5 -12.52 3.80 -0.73
C LYS A 5 -12.23 5.12 -1.45
N GLY A 6 -11.38 5.09 -2.47
CA GLY A 6 -10.99 6.24 -3.29
C GLY A 6 -10.05 7.23 -2.61
N LYS A 7 -9.56 6.94 -1.39
CA LYS A 7 -8.60 7.80 -0.70
C LYS A 7 -7.18 7.45 -1.09
N VAL A 8 -6.32 8.47 -1.17
CA VAL A 8 -4.88 8.29 -1.33
C VAL A 8 -4.21 8.17 0.04
N THR A 9 -3.32 7.21 0.21
CA THR A 9 -2.58 7.00 1.47
C THR A 9 -1.10 6.73 1.19
N LEU A 10 -0.22 7.25 2.05
CA LEU A 10 1.22 7.02 1.99
C LEU A 10 1.62 6.07 3.13
N VAL A 11 2.15 4.90 2.76
CA VAL A 11 2.66 3.93 3.72
C VAL A 11 4.18 3.91 3.66
N THR A 12 4.81 4.28 4.77
CA THR A 12 6.27 4.18 4.95
C THR A 12 6.65 2.84 5.57
N GLY A 13 7.81 2.29 5.22
CA GLY A 13 8.23 0.98 5.73
C GLY A 13 7.43 -0.19 5.16
N ALA A 14 6.83 -0.03 3.98
CA ALA A 14 5.88 -0.98 3.40
C ALA A 14 6.50 -2.28 2.84
N LEU A 15 7.81 -2.52 3.02
CA LEU A 15 8.47 -3.73 2.50
C LEU A 15 8.15 -4.98 3.30
N SER A 16 7.86 -4.84 4.61
CA SER A 16 7.71 -5.99 5.50
C SER A 16 6.96 -5.63 6.78
N GLY A 17 6.55 -6.67 7.52
CA GLY A 17 5.93 -6.53 8.82
C GLY A 17 4.64 -5.71 8.76
N VAL A 18 4.44 -4.86 9.76
CA VAL A 18 3.19 -4.09 9.93
C VAL A 18 2.94 -3.15 8.75
N GLY A 19 3.98 -2.52 8.19
CA GLY A 19 3.82 -1.62 7.05
C GLY A 19 3.29 -2.33 5.80
N LYS A 20 3.76 -3.55 5.54
CA LYS A 20 3.26 -4.37 4.43
C LYS A 20 1.79 -4.77 4.66
N ALA A 21 1.48 -5.29 5.85
CA ALA A 21 0.11 -5.69 6.19
C ALA A 21 -0.89 -4.51 6.11
N TYR A 22 -0.48 -3.32 6.54
CA TYR A 22 -1.29 -2.11 6.41
C TYR A 22 -1.50 -1.69 4.95
N ALA A 23 -0.47 -1.76 4.12
CA ALA A 23 -0.58 -1.43 2.70
C ALA A 23 -1.58 -2.37 2.00
N GLU A 24 -1.49 -3.67 2.26
CA GLU A 24 -2.40 -4.69 1.73
C GLU A 24 -3.85 -4.46 2.18
N GLU A 25 -4.07 -4.21 3.47
CA GLU A 25 -5.41 -3.99 4.02
C GLU A 25 -6.05 -2.67 3.57
N LEU A 26 -5.25 -1.62 3.36
CA LEU A 26 -5.75 -0.34 2.84
C LEU A 26 -6.11 -0.47 1.36
N ALA A 27 -5.29 -1.18 0.57
CA ALA A 27 -5.58 -1.47 -0.82
C ALA A 27 -6.84 -2.34 -0.97
N SER A 28 -7.02 -3.37 -0.14
CA SER A 28 -8.21 -4.24 -0.16
C SER A 28 -9.50 -3.47 0.14
N LYS A 29 -9.41 -2.37 0.90
CA LYS A 29 -10.51 -1.43 1.19
C LYS A 29 -10.72 -0.38 0.11
N GLY A 30 -9.97 -0.42 -0.99
CA GLY A 30 -10.09 0.48 -2.14
C GLY A 30 -9.37 1.82 -1.98
N CYS A 31 -8.35 1.92 -1.13
CA CYS A 31 -7.43 3.05 -1.16
C CYS A 31 -6.47 2.96 -2.35
N HIS A 32 -6.04 4.12 -2.84
CA HIS A 32 -4.83 4.26 -3.64
C HIS A 32 -3.64 4.34 -2.69
N VAL A 33 -2.75 3.35 -2.73
CA VAL A 33 -1.65 3.22 -1.75
C VAL A 33 -0.31 3.56 -2.41
N ILE A 34 0.34 4.61 -1.89
CA ILE A 34 1.69 5.00 -2.26
C ILE A 34 2.66 4.33 -1.26
N LEU A 35 3.63 3.57 -1.77
CA LEU A 35 4.59 2.85 -0.95
C LEU A 35 5.93 3.61 -0.94
N ARG A 36 6.46 3.89 0.26
CA ARG A 36 7.82 4.43 0.44
C ARG A 36 8.68 3.45 1.21
N ALA A 37 9.79 3.03 0.60
CA ALA A 37 10.82 2.26 1.27
C ALA A 37 12.22 2.55 0.73
N ARG A 38 13.25 2.21 1.51
CA ARG A 38 14.66 2.51 1.22
C ARG A 38 15.30 1.56 0.19
N SER A 39 14.74 0.37 -0.02
CA SER A 39 15.31 -0.66 -0.89
C SER A 39 14.28 -1.09 -1.93
N LYS A 40 14.62 -0.92 -3.21
CA LYS A 40 13.73 -1.18 -4.35
C LYS A 40 13.49 -2.68 -4.59
N GLU A 41 14.41 -3.53 -4.15
CA GLU A 41 14.48 -4.97 -4.47
C GLU A 41 13.44 -5.86 -3.77
N LYS A 42 12.70 -5.34 -2.78
CA LYS A 42 11.63 -6.09 -2.08
C LYS A 42 10.22 -5.62 -2.42
N LEU A 43 10.08 -4.67 -3.33
CA LEU A 43 8.78 -4.26 -3.82
C LEU A 43 8.33 -5.25 -4.89
N ASP A 44 7.54 -6.24 -4.48
CA ASP A 44 6.79 -7.06 -5.43
C ASP A 44 5.52 -6.27 -5.80
N ILE A 45 5.65 -5.47 -6.85
CA ILE A 45 4.62 -4.50 -7.31
C ILE A 45 3.51 -5.22 -8.10
N ASN A 46 3.74 -6.47 -8.50
CA ASN A 46 2.86 -7.20 -9.41
C ASN A 46 1.48 -7.56 -8.82
N SER A 47 1.26 -7.35 -7.52
CA SER A 47 -0.05 -7.50 -6.86
C SER A 47 -0.86 -6.20 -6.76
N PHE A 48 -0.28 -5.07 -7.17
CA PHE A 48 -0.90 -3.73 -7.09
C PHE A 48 -0.99 -3.14 -8.49
N SER A 49 -1.68 -3.86 -9.38
CA SER A 49 -1.97 -3.39 -10.73
C SER A 49 -2.83 -2.14 -10.69
N GLU A 50 -2.26 -1.05 -11.21
CA GLU A 50 -2.94 0.08 -11.85
C GLU A 50 -4.16 0.64 -11.10
N VAL A 51 -3.93 1.62 -10.23
CA VAL A 51 -4.95 2.63 -9.97
C VAL A 51 -4.28 4.00 -10.04
N PHE A 52 -4.44 4.64 -11.21
CA PHE A 52 -4.15 6.06 -11.40
C PHE A 52 -4.85 6.91 -10.32
#